data_AF-A0A259D1D8-F1
#
_entry.id   AF-A0A259D1D8-F1
#
_cell.length_a   1.000
_cell.length_b   1.000
_cell.length_c   1.000
_cell.angle_alpha   90.00
_cell.angle_beta   90.00
_cell.angle_gamma   90.00
#
_symmetry.space_group_name_H-M   'P 1'
#
loop_
_entity.id
_entity.type
_entity.pdbx_description
1 polymer ?
#
loop_
_entity_poly.entity_id
_entity_poly.type
_entity_poly.pdbx_seq_one_letter_code
_entity_poly.pdbx_strand_id
1 'polypeptide(L)'
;MVPLDKLAQITQRFEYLEAQLNAGSSPSDIARISKEYTDLRPVVAEIAAYRRALDDLAEADLMLADPDMRALAEEELPRLKARIPEMEQALRLALLPKDAADARPAIIEIRPGTGGDEAALFAADLARMYQRHAEKMGWRWEVLEEQTSDLGGLKELVALVSGDGVFARLKYESGVHRVQRVPETEAQGRVHTSAATVAVLPEAEEVDIDIPASDIRIDTMRASGAGGQHVN
;
A
#
# COMPACT_ATOMS: atom_id res chain seq x y z
N MET A 1 3.69 18.36 -19.77
CA MET A 1 2.44 19.03 -19.37
C MET A 1 1.41 17.97 -19.07
N VAL A 2 0.85 17.95 -17.86
CA VAL A 2 -0.30 17.09 -17.54
C VAL A 2 -1.51 17.58 -18.35
N PRO A 3 -2.25 16.71 -19.06
CA PRO A 3 -3.40 17.15 -19.85
C PRO A 3 -4.49 17.77 -18.96
N LEU A 4 -4.86 19.04 -19.20
CA LEU A 4 -5.84 19.78 -18.41
C LEU A 4 -7.23 19.13 -18.42
N ASP A 5 -7.61 18.49 -19.54
CA ASP A 5 -8.86 17.73 -19.67
C ASP A 5 -8.92 16.56 -18.69
N LYS A 6 -7.79 15.87 -18.49
CA LYS A 6 -7.70 14.75 -17.53
C LYS A 6 -7.87 15.26 -16.10
N LEU A 7 -7.30 16.42 -15.77
CA LEU A 7 -7.51 17.06 -14.47
C LEU A 7 -8.98 17.45 -14.28
N ALA A 8 -9.63 17.98 -15.32
CA ALA A 8 -11.04 18.35 -15.28
C ALA A 8 -11.95 17.14 -15.03
N GLN A 9 -11.67 16.00 -15.67
CA GLN A 9 -12.41 14.75 -15.43
C GLN A 9 -12.31 14.28 -13.98
N ILE A 10 -11.13 14.40 -13.36
CA ILE A 10 -10.91 14.01 -11.96
C ILE A 10 -11.68 14.93 -11.02
N THR A 11 -11.64 16.24 -11.25
CA THR A 11 -12.42 17.22 -10.47
C THR A 11 -13.92 16.96 -10.61
N GLN A 12 -14.42 16.72 -11.83
CA GLN A 12 -15.83 16.39 -12.07
C GLN A 12 -16.26 15.09 -11.38
N ARG A 13 -15.39 14.07 -11.37
CA ARG A 13 -15.64 12.83 -10.64
C ARG A 13 -15.77 13.09 -9.14
N PHE A 14 -14.89 13.90 -8.57
CA PHE A 14 -14.93 14.27 -7.16
C PHE A 14 -16.22 15.02 -6.80
N GLU A 15 -16.60 16.03 -7.57
CA GLU A 15 -17.86 16.77 -7.40
C GLU A 15 -19.09 15.86 -7.50
N TYR A 16 -19.05 14.89 -8.41
CA TYR A 16 -20.11 13.88 -8.55
C TYR A 16 -20.22 12.97 -7.32
N LEU A 17 -19.09 12.54 -6.74
CA LEU A 17 -19.08 11.75 -5.50
C LEU A 17 -19.59 12.57 -4.31
N GLU A 18 -19.20 13.85 -4.21
CA GLU A 18 -19.68 14.77 -3.19
C GLU A 18 -21.20 14.94 -3.26
N ALA A 19 -21.74 15.14 -4.47
CA ALA A 19 -23.18 15.24 -4.69
C ALA A 19 -23.93 13.96 -4.29
N GLN A 20 -23.37 12.77 -4.57
CA GLN A 20 -23.97 11.50 -4.17
C GLN A 20 -23.98 11.29 -2.65
N LEU A 21 -22.93 11.71 -1.95
CA LEU A 21 -22.89 11.66 -0.49
C LEU A 21 -23.95 12.58 0.13
N ASN A 22 -24.09 13.79 -0.41
CA ASN A 22 -25.10 14.75 0.05
C ASN A 22 -26.55 14.29 -0.25
N ALA A 23 -26.77 13.51 -1.31
CA ALA A 23 -28.08 13.03 -1.72
C ALA A 23 -28.61 11.83 -0.91
N GLY A 24 -27.80 11.22 -0.02
CA GLY A 24 -28.22 10.09 0.80
C GLY A 24 -28.28 8.76 0.05
N SER A 25 -27.12 8.29 -0.44
CA SER A 25 -26.98 7.02 -1.17
C SER A 25 -27.29 5.78 -0.31
N SER A 26 -27.44 4.60 -0.95
CA SER A 26 -27.70 3.34 -0.24
C SER A 26 -26.57 2.99 0.77
N PRO A 27 -26.84 2.31 1.90
CA PRO A 27 -25.81 1.95 2.88
C PRO A 27 -24.61 1.18 2.30
N SER A 28 -24.85 0.31 1.31
CA SER A 28 -23.80 -0.43 0.60
C SER A 28 -22.94 0.45 -0.31
N ASP A 29 -23.51 1.51 -0.88
CA ASP A 29 -22.77 2.44 -1.75
C ASP A 29 -22.01 3.51 -0.97
N ILE A 30 -22.51 3.91 0.21
CA ILE A 30 -21.88 4.95 1.04
C ILE A 30 -20.42 4.60 1.37
N ALA A 31 -20.14 3.36 1.74
CA ALA A 31 -18.77 2.95 2.10
C ALA A 31 -17.82 3.09 0.91
N ARG A 32 -18.23 2.60 -0.27
CA ARG A 32 -17.45 2.66 -1.51
C ARG A 32 -17.23 4.11 -1.97
N ILE A 33 -18.29 4.91 -1.99
CA ILE A 33 -18.24 6.32 -2.42
C ILE A 33 -17.39 7.15 -1.45
N SER A 34 -17.54 6.94 -0.14
CA SER A 34 -16.76 7.68 0.87
C SER A 34 -15.28 7.39 0.77
N LYS A 35 -14.90 6.15 0.47
CA LYS A 35 -13.51 5.76 0.22
C LYS A 35 -12.95 6.47 -1.01
N GLU A 36 -13.64 6.37 -2.15
CA GLU A 36 -13.22 7.04 -3.39
C GLU A 36 -13.12 8.56 -3.24
N TYR A 37 -14.08 9.19 -2.54
CA TYR A 37 -14.06 10.61 -2.24
C TYR A 37 -12.85 11.02 -1.39
N THR A 38 -12.56 10.23 -0.34
CA THR A 38 -11.41 10.48 0.54
C THR A 38 -10.08 10.33 -0.21
N ASP A 39 -9.99 9.33 -1.10
CA ASP A 39 -8.80 9.07 -1.91
C ASP A 39 -8.53 10.17 -2.94
N LEU A 40 -9.59 10.73 -3.56
CA LEU A 40 -9.48 11.78 -4.57
C LEU A 40 -9.26 13.18 -3.99
N ARG A 41 -9.72 13.44 -2.76
CA ARG A 41 -9.59 14.75 -2.10
C ARG A 41 -8.18 15.36 -2.13
N PRO A 42 -7.10 14.66 -1.75
CA PRO A 42 -5.74 15.23 -1.82
C PRO A 42 -5.33 15.57 -3.25
N VAL A 43 -5.68 14.71 -4.22
CA VAL A 43 -5.35 14.93 -5.64
C VAL A 43 -6.08 16.17 -6.18
N VAL A 44 -7.36 16.34 -5.85
CA VAL A 44 -8.14 17.51 -6.27
C VAL A 44 -7.60 18.80 -5.64
N ALA A 45 -7.13 18.76 -4.40
CA ALA A 45 -6.48 19.91 -3.76
C ALA A 45 -5.19 20.30 -4.50
N GLU A 46 -4.36 19.34 -4.91
CA GLU A 46 -3.17 19.59 -5.73
C GLU A 46 -3.52 20.15 -7.11
N ILE A 47 -4.57 19.63 -7.77
CA ILE A 47 -5.07 20.14 -9.04
C ILE A 47 -5.48 21.61 -8.92
N ALA A 48 -6.23 21.96 -7.87
CA ALA A 48 -6.69 23.32 -7.64
C ALA A 48 -5.52 24.28 -7.40
N ALA A 49 -4.52 23.87 -6.60
CA ALA A 49 -3.32 24.65 -6.37
C ALA A 49 -2.50 24.84 -7.66
N TYR A 50 -2.36 23.79 -8.47
CA TYR A 50 -1.64 23.84 -9.75
C TYR A 50 -2.32 24.77 -10.75
N ARG A 51 -3.65 24.70 -10.87
CA ARG A 51 -4.43 25.61 -11.73
C ARG A 51 -4.27 27.06 -11.29
N ARG A 52 -4.38 27.33 -9.99
CA ARG A 52 -4.16 28.68 -9.45
C ARG A 52 -2.76 29.21 -9.79
N ALA A 53 -1.72 28.38 -9.65
CA ALA A 53 -0.37 28.80 -10.02
C ALA A 53 -0.21 29.11 -11.52
N LEU A 54 -0.92 28.40 -12.41
CA LEU A 54 -0.95 28.71 -13.84
C LEU A 54 -1.70 30.03 -14.13
N ASP A 55 -2.81 30.27 -13.43
CA ASP A 55 -3.57 31.52 -13.54
C ASP A 55 -2.74 32.71 -13.03
N ASP A 56 -2.10 32.56 -11.86
CA ASP A 56 -1.19 33.55 -11.28
C ASP A 56 -0.01 33.87 -12.23
N LEU A 57 0.53 32.85 -12.92
CA LEU A 57 1.60 33.03 -13.91
C LEU A 57 1.12 33.87 -15.10
N ALA A 58 -0.08 33.56 -15.61
CA ALA A 58 -0.66 34.32 -16.72
C ALA A 58 -0.98 35.76 -16.32
N GLU A 59 -1.49 35.98 -15.09
CA GLU A 59 -1.75 37.31 -14.57
C GLU A 59 -0.45 38.11 -14.38
N ALA A 60 0.58 37.50 -13.83
CA ALA A 60 1.90 38.13 -13.66
C ALA A 60 2.56 38.48 -15.01
N ASP A 61 2.40 37.65 -16.05
CA ASP A 61 2.89 37.97 -17.39
C ASP A 61 2.12 39.17 -17.99
N LEU A 62 0.82 39.33 -17.70
CA LEU A 62 0.04 40.50 -18.12
C LEU A 62 0.45 41.78 -17.37
N MET A 63 0.78 41.66 -16.08
CA MET A 63 1.24 42.79 -15.25
C MET A 63 2.54 43.42 -15.76
N LEU A 64 3.37 42.70 -16.52
CA LEU A 64 4.59 43.26 -17.14
C LEU A 64 4.31 44.43 -18.10
N ALA A 65 3.10 44.50 -18.66
CA ALA A 65 2.71 45.56 -19.58
C ALA A 65 2.37 46.89 -18.85
N ASP A 66 2.08 46.84 -17.55
CA ASP A 66 1.74 48.00 -16.72
C ASP A 66 2.98 48.47 -15.93
N PRO A 67 3.52 49.68 -16.17
CA PRO A 67 4.68 50.20 -15.47
C PRO A 67 4.55 50.21 -13.94
N ASP A 68 3.34 50.40 -13.41
CA ASP A 68 3.10 50.49 -11.97
C ASP A 68 3.08 49.09 -11.31
N MET A 69 2.75 48.05 -12.07
CA MET A 69 2.67 46.65 -11.61
C MET A 69 3.91 45.81 -11.99
N ARG A 70 4.76 46.33 -12.87
CA ARG A 70 5.93 45.61 -13.41
C ARG A 70 6.88 45.08 -12.33
N ALA A 71 7.13 45.88 -11.29
CA ALA A 71 8.03 45.49 -10.20
C ALA A 71 7.51 44.25 -9.44
N LEU A 72 6.18 44.16 -9.25
CA LEU A 72 5.54 43.02 -8.61
C LEU A 72 5.63 41.77 -9.51
N ALA A 73 5.41 41.93 -10.81
CA ALA A 73 5.52 40.84 -11.78
C ALA A 73 6.95 40.27 -11.86
N GLU A 74 7.97 41.13 -11.84
CA GLU A 74 9.38 40.72 -11.87
C GLU A 74 9.81 39.94 -10.62
N GLU A 75 9.14 40.15 -9.48
CA GLU A 75 9.34 39.36 -8.25
C GLU A 75 8.61 38.01 -8.30
N GLU A 76 7.36 37.97 -8.79
CA GLU A 76 6.50 36.79 -8.78
C GLU A 76 6.85 35.76 -9.88
N LEU A 77 7.18 36.22 -11.09
CA LEU A 77 7.42 35.35 -12.25
C LEU A 77 8.53 34.32 -12.03
N PRO A 78 9.72 34.66 -11.47
CA PRO A 78 10.76 33.67 -11.20
C PRO A 78 10.29 32.59 -10.22
N ARG A 79 9.53 32.98 -9.18
CA ARG A 79 9.00 32.07 -8.16
C ARG A 79 7.99 31.09 -8.78
N LEU A 80 7.06 31.58 -9.58
CA LEU A 80 6.05 30.76 -10.26
C LEU A 80 6.69 29.83 -11.29
N LYS A 81 7.64 30.33 -12.09
CA LYS A 81 8.37 29.53 -13.10
C LYS A 81 9.22 28.42 -12.48
N ALA A 82 9.71 28.59 -11.24
CA ALA A 82 10.40 27.53 -10.51
C ALA A 82 9.43 26.51 -9.88
N ARG A 83 8.31 26.98 -9.33
CA ARG A 83 7.38 26.15 -8.55
C ARG A 83 6.43 25.31 -9.40
N ILE A 84 5.97 25.82 -10.55
CA ILE A 84 5.03 25.12 -11.44
C ILE A 84 5.58 23.77 -11.92
N PRO A 85 6.86 23.64 -12.35
CA PRO A 85 7.44 22.34 -12.70
C PRO A 85 7.44 21.32 -11.54
N GLU A 86 7.73 21.76 -10.31
CA GLU A 86 7.72 20.90 -9.12
C GLU A 86 6.30 20.42 -8.81
N MET A 87 5.32 21.34 -8.87
CA MET A 87 3.90 21.00 -8.71
C MET A 87 3.41 20.07 -9.80
N GLU A 88 3.84 20.27 -11.04
CA GLU A 88 3.49 19.38 -12.16
C GLU A 88 4.04 17.97 -11.93
N GLN A 89 5.28 17.85 -11.45
CA GLN A 89 5.89 16.55 -11.16
C GLN A 89 5.18 15.85 -10.00
N ALA A 90 4.88 16.56 -8.92
CA ALA A 90 4.11 16.03 -7.79
C ALA A 90 2.74 15.52 -8.26
N LEU A 91 2.04 16.33 -9.05
CA LEU A 91 0.73 15.96 -9.60
C LEU A 91 0.81 14.74 -10.52
N ARG A 92 1.85 14.62 -11.36
CA ARG A 92 2.06 13.41 -12.19
C ARG A 92 2.19 12.15 -11.34
N LEU A 93 2.90 12.22 -10.21
CA LEU A 93 3.06 11.09 -9.29
C LEU A 93 1.73 10.77 -8.59
N ALA A 94 0.98 11.79 -8.16
CA ALA A 94 -0.33 11.63 -7.54
C ALA A 94 -1.39 11.01 -8.49
N LEU A 95 -1.23 11.24 -9.80
CA LEU A 95 -2.10 10.69 -10.86
C LEU A 95 -1.76 9.26 -11.27
N LEU A 96 -0.70 8.67 -10.74
CA LEU A 96 -0.41 7.27 -11.00
C LEU A 96 -1.52 6.40 -10.39
N PRO A 97 -2.07 5.43 -11.15
CA PRO A 97 -3.08 4.54 -10.62
C PRO A 97 -2.51 3.79 -9.42
N LYS A 98 -3.17 3.94 -8.27
CA LYS A 98 -2.86 3.14 -7.08
C LYS A 98 -3.34 1.72 -7.34
N ASP A 99 -2.53 0.73 -6.97
CA ASP A 99 -3.01 -0.65 -6.97
C ASP A 99 -4.09 -0.79 -5.89
N ALA A 100 -5.17 -1.53 -6.17
CA ALA A 100 -6.19 -1.80 -5.15
C ALA A 100 -5.58 -2.50 -3.92
N ALA A 101 -4.52 -3.29 -4.13
CA ALA A 101 -3.75 -3.93 -3.07
C ALA A 101 -2.96 -2.93 -2.20
N ASP A 102 -2.59 -1.76 -2.71
CA ASP A 102 -1.76 -0.77 -1.99
C ASP A 102 -2.44 -0.24 -0.72
N ALA A 103 -3.77 -0.23 -0.70
CA ALA A 103 -4.56 0.21 0.45
C ALA A 103 -4.77 -0.90 1.51
N ARG A 104 -4.31 -2.14 1.25
CA ARG A 104 -4.56 -3.27 2.13
C ARG A 104 -3.51 -3.39 3.24
N PRO A 105 -3.86 -4.00 4.39
CA PRO A 105 -2.88 -4.56 5.32
C PRO A 105 -1.92 -5.51 4.61
N ALA A 106 -0.76 -5.76 5.22
CA ALA A 106 0.22 -6.69 4.67
C ALA A 106 0.43 -7.87 5.61
N ILE A 107 0.54 -9.06 5.02
CA ILE A 107 1.12 -10.24 5.67
C ILE A 107 2.62 -10.21 5.38
N ILE A 108 3.43 -10.27 6.44
CA ILE A 108 4.88 -10.40 6.36
C ILE A 108 5.25 -11.81 6.81
N GLU A 109 5.88 -12.57 5.92
CA GLU A 109 6.51 -13.84 6.25
C GLU A 109 8.02 -13.69 6.28
N ILE A 110 8.66 -14.11 7.37
CA ILE A 110 10.12 -14.10 7.52
C ILE A 110 10.59 -15.52 7.75
N ARG A 111 11.49 -15.99 6.87
CA ARG A 111 12.06 -17.34 6.95
C ARG A 111 13.59 -17.29 6.85
N PRO A 112 14.33 -18.03 7.67
CA PRO A 112 15.78 -18.14 7.52
C PRO A 112 16.13 -18.84 6.20
N GLY A 113 17.20 -18.37 5.56
CA GLY A 113 17.75 -18.95 4.34
C GLY A 113 19.05 -19.71 4.63
N THR A 114 20.08 -19.44 3.83
CA THR A 114 21.41 -20.04 4.03
C THR A 114 22.10 -19.40 5.24
N GLY A 115 22.71 -20.21 6.12
CA GLY A 115 23.44 -19.72 7.30
C GLY A 115 23.09 -20.46 8.60
N GLY A 116 22.14 -21.40 8.58
CA GLY A 116 21.79 -22.22 9.75
C GLY A 116 21.30 -21.36 10.91
N ASP A 117 21.85 -21.58 12.11
CA ASP A 117 21.49 -20.85 13.32
C ASP A 117 21.67 -19.33 13.18
N GLU A 118 22.70 -18.89 12.45
CA GLU A 118 22.93 -17.47 12.20
C GLU A 118 21.82 -16.86 11.32
N ALA A 119 21.30 -17.62 10.34
CA ALA A 119 20.17 -17.17 9.55
C ALA A 119 18.89 -17.06 10.40
N ALA A 120 18.71 -17.94 11.39
CA ALA A 120 17.60 -17.88 12.32
C ALA A 120 17.68 -16.65 13.24
N LEU A 121 18.89 -16.33 13.76
CA LEU A 121 19.11 -15.10 14.53
C LEU A 121 18.88 -13.85 13.68
N PHE A 122 19.36 -13.86 12.43
CA PHE A 122 19.14 -12.76 11.50
C PHE A 122 17.65 -12.57 11.14
N ALA A 123 16.90 -13.65 10.97
CA ALA A 123 15.46 -13.59 10.78
C ALA A 123 14.75 -12.92 11.98
N ALA A 124 15.19 -13.21 13.21
CA ALA A 124 14.69 -12.55 14.42
C ALA A 124 15.03 -11.05 14.48
N ASP A 125 16.22 -10.67 14.01
CA ASP A 125 16.62 -9.27 13.87
C ASP A 125 15.72 -8.52 12.88
N LEU A 126 15.43 -9.13 11.72
CA LEU A 126 14.50 -8.57 10.73
C LEU A 126 13.09 -8.42 11.30
N ALA A 127 12.57 -9.43 11.98
CA ALA A 127 11.26 -9.35 12.64
C ALA A 127 11.19 -8.18 13.61
N ARG A 128 12.20 -8.04 14.47
CA ARG A 128 12.30 -6.92 15.44
C ARG A 128 12.42 -5.56 14.74
N MET A 129 13.14 -5.51 13.63
CA MET A 129 13.26 -4.31 12.80
C MET A 129 11.90 -3.89 12.24
N TYR A 130 11.16 -4.81 11.61
CA TYR A 130 9.85 -4.51 11.04
C TYR A 130 8.80 -4.18 12.10
N GLN A 131 8.80 -4.88 13.25
CA GLN A 131 7.93 -4.57 14.37
C GLN A 131 8.13 -3.13 14.86
N ARG A 132 9.39 -2.71 15.09
CA ARG A 132 9.71 -1.33 15.47
C ARG A 132 9.37 -0.31 14.39
N HIS A 133 9.52 -0.68 13.11
CA HIS A 133 9.10 0.16 12.00
C HIS A 133 7.58 0.37 12.01
N ALA A 134 6.80 -0.69 12.21
CA ALA A 134 5.35 -0.62 12.33
C ALA A 134 4.93 0.28 13.49
N GLU A 135 5.52 0.12 14.68
CA GLU A 135 5.26 0.98 15.84
C GLU A 135 5.52 2.46 15.53
N LYS A 136 6.65 2.79 14.87
CA LYS A 136 6.99 4.16 14.49
C LYS A 136 6.01 4.76 13.48
N MET A 137 5.45 3.93 12.61
CA MET A 137 4.45 4.33 11.62
C MET A 137 3.02 4.37 12.21
N GLY A 138 2.83 3.97 13.47
CA GLY A 138 1.51 3.86 14.10
C GLY A 138 0.69 2.67 13.57
N TRP A 139 1.34 1.70 12.93
CA TRP A 139 0.71 0.48 12.45
C TRP A 139 0.61 -0.57 13.56
N ARG A 140 -0.42 -1.41 13.47
CA ARG A 140 -0.60 -2.55 14.37
C ARG A 140 0.18 -3.75 13.83
N TRP A 141 0.95 -4.39 14.71
CA TRP A 141 1.68 -5.63 14.43
C TRP A 141 1.03 -6.78 15.19
N GLU A 142 0.59 -7.81 14.48
CA GLU A 142 -0.06 -8.99 15.05
C GLU A 142 0.62 -10.26 14.54
N VAL A 143 1.15 -11.07 15.46
CA VAL A 143 1.79 -12.34 15.11
C VAL A 143 0.69 -13.38 14.90
N LEU A 144 0.66 -13.97 13.70
CA LEU A 144 -0.26 -15.05 13.35
C LEU A 144 0.36 -16.41 13.61
N GLU A 145 1.63 -16.59 13.23
CA GLU A 145 2.40 -17.80 13.45
C GLU A 145 3.85 -17.46 13.78
N GLU A 146 4.44 -18.14 14.76
CA GLU A 146 5.84 -17.97 15.14
C GLU A 146 6.44 -19.31 15.56
N GLN A 147 7.56 -19.67 14.95
CA GLN A 147 8.34 -20.84 15.30
C GLN A 147 9.77 -20.39 15.63
N THR A 148 10.22 -20.65 16.85
CA THR A 148 11.54 -20.24 17.32
C THR A 148 12.60 -21.35 17.12
N SER A 149 13.86 -20.94 17.04
CA SER A 149 15.01 -21.85 17.12
C SER A 149 15.51 -22.00 18.55
N ASP A 150 16.28 -23.05 18.82
CA ASP A 150 16.80 -23.36 20.16
C ASP A 150 17.74 -22.27 20.71
N LEU A 151 18.32 -21.46 19.82
CA LEU A 151 19.21 -20.35 20.15
C LEU A 151 18.50 -18.98 20.20
N GLY A 152 17.16 -18.97 20.21
CA GLY A 152 16.38 -17.73 20.30
C GLY A 152 16.23 -16.95 18.99
N GLY A 153 16.54 -17.59 17.85
CA GLY A 153 16.22 -17.09 16.52
C GLY A 153 14.82 -17.52 16.05
N LEU A 154 14.50 -17.25 14.78
CA LEU A 154 13.26 -17.66 14.14
C LEU A 154 13.51 -18.74 13.08
N LYS A 155 12.68 -19.79 13.11
CA LYS A 155 12.52 -20.76 12.01
C LYS A 155 11.45 -20.31 11.03
N GLU A 156 10.42 -19.65 11.53
CA GLU A 156 9.32 -19.11 10.73
C GLU A 156 8.60 -18.02 11.53
N LEU A 157 8.15 -16.99 10.84
CA LEU A 157 7.27 -15.98 11.39
C LEU A 157 6.31 -15.53 10.30
N VAL A 158 5.02 -15.46 10.65
CA VAL A 158 3.96 -14.85 9.87
C VAL A 158 3.30 -13.78 10.74
N ALA A 159 3.29 -12.54 10.28
CA ALA A 159 2.66 -11.43 10.98
C ALA A 159 1.74 -10.64 10.07
N LEU A 160 0.57 -10.26 10.59
CA LEU A 160 -0.33 -9.29 10.00
C LEU A 160 0.07 -7.89 10.47
N VAL A 161 0.26 -6.99 9.51
CA VAL A 161 0.54 -5.57 9.75
C VAL A 161 -0.60 -4.74 9.20
N SER A 162 -1.36 -4.10 10.09
CA SER A 162 -2.56 -3.35 9.75
C SER A 162 -2.37 -1.84 9.98
N GLY A 163 -2.85 -1.04 9.03
CA GLY A 163 -2.76 0.41 9.06
C GLY A 163 -2.88 1.00 7.66
N ASP A 164 -2.82 2.32 7.56
CA ASP A 164 -2.95 3.00 6.28
C ASP A 164 -1.69 2.83 5.42
N GLY A 165 -1.89 2.27 4.22
CA GLY A 165 -0.85 2.16 3.19
C GLY A 165 0.30 1.20 3.53
N VAL A 166 0.06 0.20 4.38
CA VAL A 166 1.09 -0.77 4.81
C VAL A 166 1.68 -1.50 3.60
N PHE A 167 0.84 -2.17 2.80
CA PHE A 167 1.32 -2.96 1.66
C PHE A 167 2.03 -2.09 0.62
N ALA A 168 1.48 -0.92 0.29
CA ALA A 168 2.09 0.03 -0.65
C ALA A 168 3.55 0.37 -0.30
N ARG A 169 3.84 0.48 0.99
CA ARG A 169 5.16 0.83 1.52
C ARG A 169 6.08 -0.38 1.63
N LEU A 170 5.56 -1.52 2.08
CA LEU A 170 6.37 -2.72 2.35
C LEU A 170 6.53 -3.66 1.15
N LYS A 171 5.78 -3.50 0.05
CA LYS A 171 5.86 -4.39 -1.13
C LYS A 171 7.27 -4.50 -1.74
N TYR A 172 8.13 -3.51 -1.52
CA TYR A 172 9.51 -3.49 -1.99
C TYR A 172 10.50 -4.25 -1.08
N GLU A 173 10.06 -4.67 0.10
CA GLU A 173 10.85 -5.43 1.07
C GLU A 173 10.86 -6.94 0.77
N SER A 174 9.97 -7.39 -0.11
CA SER A 174 9.91 -8.77 -0.59
C SER A 174 11.20 -9.17 -1.29
N GLY A 175 11.88 -10.19 -0.77
CA GLY A 175 13.09 -10.73 -1.38
C GLY A 175 14.04 -11.39 -0.38
N VAL A 176 15.27 -11.59 -0.83
CA VAL A 176 16.35 -12.16 -0.03
C VAL A 176 17.17 -11.04 0.60
N HIS A 177 17.27 -11.07 1.92
CA HIS A 177 18.08 -10.16 2.72
C HIS A 177 19.39 -10.85 3.09
N ARG A 178 20.51 -10.14 2.95
CA ARG A 178 21.87 -10.69 3.19
C ARG A 178 22.51 -10.00 4.39
N VAL A 179 23.13 -10.77 5.26
CA VAL A 179 23.95 -10.27 6.38
C VAL A 179 25.37 -10.81 6.29
N GLN A 180 26.34 -9.97 6.66
CA GLN A 180 27.74 -10.35 6.78
C GLN A 180 28.27 -9.86 8.13
N ARG A 181 28.49 -10.79 9.07
CA ARG A 181 29.02 -10.50 10.40
C ARG A 181 29.77 -11.70 10.95
N VAL A 182 30.43 -11.53 12.09
CA VAL A 182 30.92 -12.66 12.90
C VAL A 182 29.72 -13.21 13.68
N PRO A 183 29.25 -14.44 13.41
CA PRO A 183 28.11 -15.01 14.14
C PRO A 183 28.40 -15.16 15.62
N GLU A 184 27.37 -15.11 16.45
CA GLU A 184 27.50 -15.42 17.89
C GLU A 184 27.92 -16.88 18.11
N THR A 185 27.64 -17.77 17.14
CA THR A 185 28.02 -19.18 17.16
C THR A 185 29.46 -19.45 16.68
N GLU A 186 30.20 -18.43 16.21
CA GLU A 186 31.55 -18.60 15.63
C GLU A 186 32.68 -18.31 16.62
N ALA A 187 33.46 -19.33 16.97
CA ALA A 187 34.52 -19.24 17.98
C ALA A 187 35.81 -18.56 17.48
N GLN A 188 36.11 -18.55 16.17
CA GLN A 188 37.39 -18.03 15.64
C GLN A 188 37.31 -16.58 15.13
N GLY A 189 36.16 -15.91 15.31
CA GLY A 189 35.99 -14.52 14.89
C GLY A 189 35.92 -14.33 13.37
N ARG A 190 35.54 -15.37 12.62
CA ARG A 190 35.46 -15.32 11.15
C ARG A 190 34.12 -14.72 10.70
N VAL A 191 34.17 -13.91 9.65
CA VAL A 191 32.97 -13.31 9.06
C VAL A 191 32.26 -14.36 8.21
N HIS A 192 30.99 -14.61 8.50
CA HIS A 192 30.13 -15.46 7.70
C HIS A 192 29.13 -14.62 6.91
N THR A 193 28.66 -15.18 5.80
CA THR A 193 27.54 -14.61 5.03
C THR A 193 26.33 -15.49 5.21
N SER A 194 25.24 -14.90 5.70
CA SER A 194 23.95 -15.57 5.89
C SER A 194 22.85 -14.79 5.18
N ALA A 195 21.69 -15.42 5.02
CA ALA A 195 20.54 -14.82 4.36
C ALA A 195 19.23 -15.23 5.03
N ALA A 196 18.21 -14.39 4.88
CA ALA A 196 16.82 -14.66 5.24
C ALA A 196 15.90 -14.14 4.13
N THR A 197 14.75 -14.75 3.96
CA THR A 197 13.71 -14.30 3.01
C THR A 197 12.64 -13.53 3.76
N VAL A 198 12.21 -12.42 3.18
CA VAL A 198 11.01 -11.69 3.59
C VAL A 198 10.03 -11.76 2.43
N ALA A 199 8.82 -12.22 2.66
CA ALA A 199 7.72 -12.15 1.70
C ALA A 199 6.66 -11.20 2.25
N VAL A 200 6.24 -10.24 1.43
CA VAL A 200 5.19 -9.27 1.75
C VAL A 200 4.04 -9.48 0.78
N LEU A 201 2.88 -9.85 1.32
CA LEU A 201 1.66 -10.15 0.59
C LEU A 201 0.55 -9.19 1.06
N PRO A 202 -0.35 -8.73 0.18
CA PRO A 202 -1.52 -8.01 0.64
C PRO A 202 -2.47 -8.98 1.34
N GLU A 203 -3.13 -8.54 2.41
CA GLU A 203 -4.19 -9.32 3.04
C GLU A 203 -5.26 -9.67 1.99
N ALA A 204 -5.66 -10.95 1.94
CA ALA A 204 -6.70 -11.40 1.04
C ALA A 204 -8.08 -10.98 1.58
N GLU A 205 -8.97 -10.53 0.70
CA GLU A 205 -10.38 -10.39 1.07
C GLU A 205 -11.00 -11.78 1.08
N GLU A 206 -11.70 -12.14 2.17
CA GLU A 206 -12.56 -13.32 2.17
C GLU A 206 -13.64 -13.12 1.10
N VAL A 207 -13.65 -14.01 0.12
CA VAL A 207 -14.69 -14.05 -0.89
C VAL A 207 -15.75 -15.03 -0.40
N ASP A 208 -16.91 -14.51 -0.02
CA ASP A 208 -18.09 -15.35 0.18
C ASP A 208 -18.53 -15.92 -1.17
N ILE A 209 -18.21 -17.19 -1.40
CA ILE A 209 -18.65 -17.92 -2.59
C ILE A 209 -20.02 -18.52 -2.26
N ASP A 210 -21.07 -17.86 -2.74
CA ASP A 210 -22.40 -18.46 -2.80
C ASP A 210 -22.41 -19.53 -3.90
N ILE A 211 -22.64 -20.80 -3.52
CA ILE A 211 -22.79 -21.90 -4.47
C ILE A 211 -24.29 -22.14 -4.66
N PRO A 212 -24.91 -21.62 -5.72
CA PRO A 212 -26.33 -21.78 -5.94
C PRO A 212 -26.66 -23.26 -6.16
N ALA A 213 -27.76 -23.73 -5.57
CA ALA A 213 -28.17 -25.13 -5.65
C ALA A 213 -28.38 -25.64 -7.10
N SER A 214 -28.63 -24.73 -8.06
CA SER A 214 -28.72 -25.05 -9.49
C SER A 214 -27.42 -25.59 -10.08
N ASP A 215 -26.28 -25.19 -9.51
CA ASP A 215 -24.96 -25.52 -10.02
C ASP A 215 -24.40 -26.77 -9.32
N ILE A 216 -25.13 -27.31 -8.34
CA ILE A 216 -24.79 -28.51 -7.60
C ILE A 216 -25.52 -29.70 -8.22
N ARG A 217 -24.79 -30.57 -8.92
CA ARG A 217 -25.33 -31.88 -9.29
C ARG A 217 -25.19 -32.84 -8.11
N ILE A 218 -26.31 -33.24 -7.52
CA ILE A 218 -26.36 -34.20 -6.42
C ILE A 218 -26.72 -35.57 -6.98
N ASP A 219 -25.73 -36.46 -7.04
CA ASP A 219 -25.94 -37.86 -7.39
C ASP A 219 -26.04 -38.69 -6.10
N THR A 220 -27.15 -39.39 -5.89
CA THR A 220 -27.30 -40.33 -4.76
C THR A 220 -26.99 -41.74 -5.20
N MET A 221 -26.19 -42.45 -4.41
CA MET A 221 -25.82 -43.84 -4.65
C MET A 221 -25.96 -44.66 -3.36
N ARG A 222 -26.08 -45.99 -3.51
CA ARG A 222 -26.11 -46.89 -2.35
C ARG A 222 -24.75 -46.86 -1.66
N ALA A 223 -24.76 -46.79 -0.33
CA ALA A 223 -23.54 -46.82 0.46
C ALA A 223 -22.83 -48.19 0.30
N SER A 224 -21.52 -48.19 0.06
CA SER A 224 -20.75 -49.43 -0.03
C SER A 224 -20.20 -49.84 1.35
N GLY A 225 -20.61 -51.00 1.86
CA GLY A 225 -20.13 -51.55 3.13
C GLY A 225 -21.02 -52.67 3.67
N ALA A 226 -20.57 -53.35 4.72
CA ALA A 226 -21.38 -54.36 5.40
C ALA A 226 -22.46 -53.68 6.26
N GLY A 227 -23.68 -53.62 5.73
CA GLY A 227 -24.87 -53.22 6.48
C GLY A 227 -26.03 -54.15 6.10
N GLY A 228 -26.89 -54.46 7.07
CA GLY A 228 -27.97 -55.43 6.91
C GLY A 228 -29.03 -55.02 5.87
N GLN A 229 -30.23 -55.57 5.99
CA GLN A 229 -31.31 -55.42 4.99
C GLN A 229 -31.70 -53.97 4.63
N HIS A 230 -31.26 -52.99 5.42
CA HIS A 230 -31.57 -51.56 5.24
C HIS A 230 -30.53 -50.79 4.39
N VAL A 231 -29.40 -51.41 4.03
CA VAL A 231 -28.32 -50.81 3.22
C VAL A 231 -28.38 -51.24 1.75
N ASN A 232 -29.21 -52.24 1.43
CA ASN A 232 -29.43 -52.73 0.07
C ASN A 232 -30.51 -51.96 -0.67
#